data_AF-A0A2N2XYR4-F1
#
_entry.id   AF-A0A2N2XYR4-F1
#
_cell.length_a   1.000
_cell.length_b   1.000
_cell.length_c   1.000
_cell.angle_alpha   90.00
_cell.angle_beta   90.00
_cell.angle_gamma   90.00
#
_symmetry.space_group_name_H-M   'P 1'
#
loop_
_entity.id
_entity.type
_entity.pdbx_description
1 polymer ?
#
loop_
_entity_poly.entity_id
_entity_poly.type
_entity_poly.pdbx_seq_one_letter_code
_entity_poly.pdbx_strand_id
1 'polypeptide(L)'
;MRDNKKLAADVYLPNGGTTSLPTILIQTPYNRLLYRYGLPLGIGLQINQSNYNIVIVDWRGSFGSSQAAVSQPNRGQDGYDVVEWIATQTWSDGNIGTWGPSALGKVQYLTAKEDPPHLKCIVPVVAAPYYNYSEYYPGGVLRTEYVQQLDQLGFGLGLFVYPNPYYNYLWQYSESA
;
A
#
# COMPACT_ATOMS: atom_id res chain seq x y z
N MET A 1 5.60 -4.54 14.53
CA MET A 1 6.43 -3.50 13.90
C MET A 1 7.68 -3.31 14.74
N ARG A 2 8.77 -2.81 14.15
CA ARG A 2 10.07 -2.57 14.82
C ARG A 2 9.97 -1.61 16.02
N ASP A 3 8.93 -0.78 16.06
CA ASP A 3 8.59 0.12 17.16
C ASP A 3 7.61 -0.49 18.19
N ASN A 4 7.47 -1.82 18.21
CA ASN A 4 6.55 -2.60 19.06
C ASN A 4 5.05 -2.33 18.86
N LYS A 5 4.67 -1.44 17.94
CA LYS A 5 3.26 -1.27 17.56
C LYS A 5 2.79 -2.46 16.70
N LYS A 6 1.47 -2.64 16.65
CA LYS A 6 0.82 -3.76 15.95
C LYS A 6 -0.03 -3.24 14.81
N LEU A 7 0.15 -3.82 13.63
CA LEU A 7 -0.76 -3.64 12.50
C LEU A 7 -1.71 -4.82 12.44
N ALA A 8 -2.96 -4.55 12.08
CA ALA A 8 -3.99 -5.56 11.94
C ALA A 8 -3.96 -6.14 10.52
N ALA A 9 -3.94 -7.47 10.43
CA ALA A 9 -3.89 -8.21 9.18
C ALA A 9 -4.98 -9.29 9.15
N ASP A 10 -5.57 -9.51 7.97
CA ASP A 10 -6.38 -10.69 7.67
C ASP A 10 -5.56 -11.58 6.72
N VAL A 11 -5.46 -12.87 7.05
CA VAL A 11 -4.63 -13.86 6.34
C VAL A 11 -5.55 -14.92 5.74
N TYR A 12 -5.47 -15.07 4.41
CA TYR A 12 -6.28 -16.00 3.64
C TYR A 12 -5.37 -17.06 3.03
N LEU A 13 -5.52 -18.29 3.53
CA LEU A 13 -4.64 -19.42 3.19
C LEU A 13 -5.44 -20.47 2.42
N PRO A 14 -5.06 -20.80 1.18
CA PRO A 14 -5.61 -21.95 0.47
C PRO A 14 -5.43 -23.23 1.29
N ASN A 15 -6.46 -24.09 1.34
CA ASN A 15 -6.44 -25.37 2.05
C ASN A 15 -5.93 -25.28 3.51
N GLY A 16 -6.24 -24.18 4.18
CA GLY A 16 -5.89 -23.96 5.59
C GLY A 16 -4.39 -23.73 5.86
N GLY A 17 -3.57 -23.46 4.83
CA GLY A 17 -2.14 -23.20 5.00
C GLY A 17 -1.30 -24.46 5.28
N THR A 18 -1.80 -25.62 4.86
CA THR A 18 -1.09 -26.91 4.98
C THR A 18 0.10 -27.03 4.02
N THR A 19 0.14 -26.21 2.97
CA THR A 19 1.25 -26.11 2.03
C THR A 19 1.83 -24.71 2.09
N SER A 20 3.16 -24.59 2.19
CA SER A 20 3.84 -23.31 2.10
C SER A 20 3.74 -22.77 0.67
N LEU A 21 3.21 -21.56 0.51
CA LEU A 21 2.94 -20.93 -0.78
C LEU A 21 3.50 -19.51 -0.84
N PRO A 22 3.76 -18.98 -2.06
CA PRO A 22 4.05 -17.56 -2.23
C PRO A 22 2.87 -16.71 -1.77
N THR A 23 3.17 -15.49 -1.32
CA THR A 23 2.17 -14.60 -0.71
C THR A 23 1.99 -13.32 -1.49
N ILE A 24 0.73 -12.94 -1.73
CA ILE A 24 0.35 -11.62 -2.23
C ILE A 24 -0.02 -10.75 -1.03
N LEU A 25 0.79 -9.72 -0.79
CA LEU A 25 0.55 -8.70 0.23
C LEU A 25 -0.20 -7.50 -0.37
N ILE A 26 -1.27 -7.12 0.31
CA ILE A 26 -2.09 -5.95 0.02
C ILE A 26 -2.10 -5.05 1.25
N GLN A 27 -1.59 -3.82 1.13
CA GLN A 27 -1.57 -2.85 2.22
C GLN A 27 -2.58 -1.74 1.94
N THR A 28 -3.60 -1.60 2.77
CA THR A 28 -4.74 -0.70 2.52
C THR A 28 -4.95 0.36 3.60
N PRO A 29 -5.20 1.63 3.25
CA PRO A 29 -5.76 2.61 4.17
C PRO A 29 -7.29 2.54 4.27
N TYR A 30 -7.95 1.63 3.54
CA TYR A 30 -9.41 1.62 3.31
C TYR A 30 -10.15 0.47 4.00
N ASN A 31 -9.74 0.08 5.20
CA ASN A 31 -10.34 -1.00 6.00
C ASN A 31 -10.24 -2.39 5.34
N ARG A 32 -9.30 -3.21 5.84
CA ARG A 32 -9.11 -4.59 5.38
C ARG A 32 -10.36 -5.47 5.49
N LEU A 33 -11.31 -5.14 6.38
CA LEU A 33 -12.53 -5.92 6.56
C LEU A 33 -13.44 -5.89 5.32
N LEU A 34 -13.33 -4.87 4.46
CA LEU A 34 -14.12 -4.80 3.22
C LEU A 34 -13.80 -5.95 2.25
N TYR A 35 -12.59 -6.52 2.34
CA TYR A 35 -12.17 -7.64 1.50
C TYR A 35 -12.81 -8.98 1.90
N ARG A 36 -13.49 -9.05 3.05
CA ARG A 36 -14.28 -10.22 3.45
C ARG A 36 -15.53 -10.42 2.59
N TYR A 37 -15.97 -9.37 1.89
CA TYR A 37 -17.08 -9.45 0.94
C TYR A 37 -16.63 -9.88 -0.46
N GLY A 38 -15.31 -9.96 -0.70
CA GLY A 38 -14.73 -10.45 -1.94
C GLY A 38 -13.23 -10.16 -2.01
N LEU A 39 -12.43 -11.18 -2.27
CA LEU A 39 -11.00 -11.03 -2.47
C LEU A 39 -10.69 -10.51 -3.88
N PRO A 40 -9.58 -9.78 -4.04
CA PRO A 40 -9.19 -9.21 -5.33
C PRO A 40 -8.67 -10.29 -6.28
N LEU A 41 -8.18 -9.87 -7.46
CA LEU A 41 -7.57 -10.75 -8.47
C LEU A 41 -8.52 -11.83 -9.03
N GLY A 42 -9.84 -11.61 -8.97
CA GLY A 42 -10.83 -12.54 -9.47
C GLY A 42 -11.02 -13.80 -8.60
N ILE A 43 -10.39 -13.85 -7.42
CA ILE A 43 -10.48 -15.00 -6.49
C ILE A 43 -11.83 -15.04 -5.78
N GLY A 44 -12.46 -13.88 -5.55
CA GLY A 44 -13.74 -13.80 -4.86
C GLY A 44 -13.64 -14.42 -3.45
N LEU A 45 -14.59 -15.28 -3.07
CA LEU A 45 -14.52 -16.01 -1.80
C LEU A 45 -13.93 -17.42 -1.95
N GLN A 46 -13.52 -17.83 -3.17
CA GLN A 46 -13.02 -19.18 -3.46
C GLN A 46 -11.50 -19.28 -3.34
N ILE A 47 -10.96 -18.99 -2.15
CA ILE A 47 -9.50 -18.94 -1.91
C ILE A 47 -8.77 -20.25 -2.22
N ASN A 48 -9.43 -21.40 -2.14
CA ASN A 48 -8.80 -22.70 -2.41
C ASN A 48 -8.40 -22.90 -3.89
N GLN A 49 -8.87 -22.06 -4.80
CA GLN A 49 -8.44 -22.04 -6.21
C GLN A 49 -7.19 -21.16 -6.43
N SER A 50 -6.75 -20.42 -5.41
CA SER A 50 -5.56 -19.59 -5.48
C SER A 50 -4.29 -20.42 -5.31
N ASN A 51 -3.27 -20.13 -6.12
CA ASN A 51 -1.91 -20.64 -5.94
C ASN A 51 -1.06 -19.78 -4.99
N TYR A 52 -1.68 -18.79 -4.36
CA TYR A 52 -1.04 -17.82 -3.48
C TYR A 52 -1.81 -17.68 -2.18
N ASN A 53 -1.06 -17.47 -1.09
CA ASN A 53 -1.63 -16.87 0.12
C ASN A 53 -1.96 -15.40 -0.15
N ILE A 54 -2.99 -14.88 0.53
CA ILE A 54 -3.31 -13.44 0.48
C ILE A 54 -3.25 -12.88 1.90
N VAL A 55 -2.48 -11.81 2.07
CA VAL A 55 -2.39 -11.07 3.33
C VAL A 55 -2.83 -9.64 3.08
N ILE A 56 -3.82 -9.19 3.84
CA ILE A 56 -4.36 -7.83 3.72
C ILE A 56 -4.14 -7.10 5.03
N VAL A 57 -3.41 -5.99 4.99
CA VAL A 57 -2.96 -5.24 6.17
C VAL A 57 -3.55 -3.83 6.16
N ASP A 58 -4.16 -3.44 7.28
CA ASP A 58 -4.51 -2.04 7.51
C ASP A 58 -3.25 -1.22 7.77
N TRP A 59 -3.12 -0.11 7.05
CA TRP A 59 -2.07 0.88 7.27
C TRP A 59 -2.01 1.33 8.73
N ARG A 60 -0.80 1.59 9.24
CA ARG A 60 -0.60 2.25 10.54
C ARG A 60 -1.50 3.48 10.70
N GLY A 61 -2.23 3.53 11.81
CA GLY A 61 -3.18 4.61 12.11
C GLY A 61 -4.55 4.47 11.44
N SER A 62 -4.78 3.45 10.62
CA SER A 62 -6.04 3.22 9.92
C SER A 62 -6.80 2.03 10.53
N PHE A 63 -8.11 2.18 10.75
CA PHE A 63 -9.02 1.09 11.13
C PHE A 63 -8.49 0.16 12.24
N GLY A 64 -8.27 -1.13 11.94
CA GLY A 64 -7.77 -2.08 12.94
C GLY A 64 -6.35 -1.77 13.43
N SER A 65 -5.60 -0.98 12.68
CA SER A 65 -4.26 -0.47 13.00
C SER A 65 -4.28 0.94 13.61
N SER A 66 -5.45 1.48 14.01
CA SER A 66 -5.58 2.84 14.56
C SER A 66 -4.66 3.12 15.76
N GLN A 67 -4.52 2.17 16.68
CA GLN A 67 -3.64 2.29 17.85
C GLN A 67 -2.14 2.39 17.47
N ALA A 68 -1.79 2.05 16.24
CA ALA A 68 -0.43 2.18 15.74
C ALA A 68 -0.06 3.61 15.29
N ALA A 69 -0.99 4.57 15.32
CA ALA A 69 -0.77 5.94 14.86
C ALA A 69 0.48 6.60 15.48
N VAL A 70 1.21 7.35 14.67
CA VAL A 70 2.39 8.15 15.02
C VAL A 70 2.37 9.45 14.21
N SER A 71 3.10 10.47 14.66
CA SER A 71 3.12 11.78 14.00
C SER A 71 3.68 11.76 12.58
N GLN A 72 4.71 10.94 12.35
CA GLN A 72 5.39 10.83 11.05
C GLN A 72 5.53 9.35 10.67
N PRO A 73 4.48 8.73 10.11
CA PRO A 73 4.53 7.32 9.75
C PRO A 73 5.46 7.08 8.57
N ASN A 74 6.40 6.13 8.71
CA ASN A 74 7.18 5.62 7.58
C ASN A 74 6.50 4.38 6.99
N ARG A 75 5.77 4.58 5.89
CA ARG A 75 5.02 3.51 5.20
C ARG A 75 5.92 2.47 4.54
N GLY A 76 7.11 2.87 4.10
CA GLY A 76 8.08 1.94 3.51
C GLY A 76 8.56 0.94 4.55
N GLN A 77 9.00 1.43 5.71
CA GLN A 77 9.46 0.59 6.82
C GLN A 77 8.34 -0.29 7.39
N ASP A 78 7.12 0.23 7.46
CA ASP A 78 5.97 -0.61 7.84
C ASP A 78 5.79 -1.75 6.82
N GLY A 79 5.90 -1.46 5.52
CA GLY A 79 5.86 -2.48 4.46
C GLY A 79 6.99 -3.51 4.57
N TYR A 80 8.22 -3.07 4.84
CA TYR A 80 9.37 -3.94 5.08
C TYR A 80 9.08 -4.93 6.23
N ASP A 81 8.66 -4.40 7.39
CA ASP A 81 8.40 -5.22 8.57
C ASP A 81 7.28 -6.26 8.31
N VAL A 82 6.27 -5.90 7.51
CA VAL A 82 5.19 -6.81 7.13
C VAL A 82 5.70 -7.90 6.17
N VAL A 83 6.51 -7.55 5.16
CA VAL A 83 7.10 -8.53 4.23
C VAL A 83 7.94 -9.55 4.99
N GLU A 84 8.82 -9.09 5.87
CA GLU A 84 9.69 -9.97 6.65
C GLU A 84 8.90 -10.78 7.69
N TRP A 85 7.84 -10.22 8.27
CA TRP A 85 6.94 -10.99 9.12
C TRP A 85 6.27 -12.13 8.35
N ILE A 86 5.75 -11.88 7.14
CA ILE A 86 5.14 -12.90 6.27
C ILE A 86 6.14 -14.01 5.94
N ALA A 87 7.39 -13.66 5.61
CA ALA A 87 8.43 -14.62 5.24
C ALA A 87 8.75 -15.64 6.35
N THR A 88 8.53 -15.27 7.62
CA THR A 88 8.79 -16.15 8.77
C THR A 88 7.62 -17.08 9.14
N GLN A 89 6.47 -16.95 8.47
CA GLN A 89 5.30 -17.77 8.79
C GLN A 89 5.40 -19.16 8.17
N THR A 90 4.92 -20.18 8.87
CA THR A 90 5.00 -21.59 8.42
C THR A 90 4.26 -21.87 7.10
N TRP A 91 3.25 -21.05 6.78
CA TRP A 91 2.46 -21.13 5.55
C TRP A 91 3.08 -20.38 4.37
N SER A 92 4.18 -19.65 4.57
CA SER A 92 4.87 -18.89 3.53
C SER A 92 6.06 -19.67 2.99
N ASP A 93 6.31 -19.60 1.68
CA ASP A 93 7.52 -20.14 1.05
C ASP A 93 8.69 -19.14 0.99
N GLY A 94 8.50 -17.94 1.58
CA GLY A 94 9.49 -16.85 1.58
C GLY A 94 9.46 -15.95 0.34
N ASN A 95 8.57 -16.17 -0.62
CA ASN A 95 8.39 -15.30 -1.77
C ASN A 95 7.15 -14.41 -1.61
N ILE A 96 7.36 -13.10 -1.48
CA ILE A 96 6.28 -12.13 -1.31
C ILE A 96 6.20 -11.23 -2.55
N GLY A 97 5.02 -11.17 -3.13
CA GLY A 97 4.63 -10.15 -4.11
C GLY A 97 3.68 -9.14 -3.47
N THR A 98 3.65 -7.91 -3.98
CA THR A 98 2.63 -6.93 -3.58
C THR A 98 1.71 -6.57 -4.74
N TRP A 99 0.47 -6.24 -4.43
CA TRP A 99 -0.52 -5.83 -5.43
C TRP A 99 -1.51 -4.82 -4.86
N GLY A 100 -1.99 -3.92 -5.72
CA GLY A 100 -3.10 -3.03 -5.38
C GLY A 100 -3.16 -1.76 -6.23
N PRO A 101 -4.36 -1.17 -6.37
CA PRO A 101 -4.54 0.08 -7.08
C PRO A 101 -4.33 1.33 -6.21
N SER A 102 -4.01 2.45 -6.85
CA SER A 102 -4.03 3.79 -6.22
C SER A 102 -3.13 3.85 -4.98
N ALA A 103 -3.64 4.21 -3.80
CA ALA A 103 -2.86 4.25 -2.56
C ALA A 103 -2.17 2.91 -2.25
N LEU A 104 -2.85 1.78 -2.52
CA LEU A 104 -2.31 0.42 -2.36
C LEU A 104 -1.22 0.13 -3.39
N GLY A 105 -1.23 0.83 -4.53
CA GLY A 105 -0.16 0.80 -5.51
C GLY A 105 1.03 1.65 -5.06
N LYS A 106 0.78 2.87 -4.58
CA LYS A 106 1.81 3.83 -4.19
C LYS A 106 2.68 3.32 -3.04
N VAL A 107 2.08 2.67 -2.05
CA VAL A 107 2.83 2.10 -0.91
C VAL A 107 3.80 1.00 -1.32
N GLN A 108 3.59 0.32 -2.45
CA GLN A 108 4.50 -0.72 -2.93
C GLN A 108 5.85 -0.15 -3.34
N TYR A 109 5.88 1.03 -3.95
CA TYR A 109 7.14 1.72 -4.26
C TYR A 109 7.89 2.11 -2.99
N LEU A 110 7.18 2.60 -1.98
CA LEU A 110 7.78 2.92 -0.67
C LEU A 110 8.35 1.67 0.01
N THR A 111 7.64 0.55 -0.09
CA THR A 111 8.10 -0.74 0.46
C THR A 111 9.33 -1.24 -0.30
N ALA A 112 9.30 -1.20 -1.63
CA ALA A 112 10.42 -1.65 -2.46
C ALA A 112 11.69 -0.80 -2.26
N LYS A 113 11.55 0.50 -1.96
CA LYS A 113 12.67 1.39 -1.65
C LYS A 113 13.45 0.97 -0.39
N GLU A 114 12.81 0.26 0.55
CA GLU A 114 13.47 -0.28 1.74
C GLU A 114 14.19 -1.63 1.48
N ASP A 115 14.13 -2.14 0.25
CA ASP A 115 14.79 -3.37 -0.21
C ASP A 115 14.59 -4.62 0.70
N PRO A 116 13.33 -5.05 0.97
CA PRO A 116 13.09 -6.24 1.79
C PRO A 116 13.58 -7.51 1.06
N PRO A 117 14.45 -8.35 1.67
CA PRO A 117 15.04 -9.52 1.01
C PRO A 117 14.02 -10.51 0.43
N HIS A 118 12.83 -10.60 1.04
CA HIS A 118 11.77 -11.52 0.64
C HIS A 118 10.74 -10.91 -0.34
N LEU A 119 10.86 -9.62 -0.66
CA LEU A 119 10.03 -8.98 -1.69
C LEU A 119 10.56 -9.31 -3.09
N LYS A 120 9.81 -10.09 -3.86
CA LYS A 120 10.22 -10.55 -5.20
C LYS A 120 9.56 -9.78 -6.34
N CYS A 121 8.41 -9.17 -6.10
CA CYS A 121 7.65 -8.48 -7.13
C CYS A 121 6.74 -7.40 -6.53
N ILE A 122 6.57 -6.29 -7.25
CA ILE A 122 5.53 -5.31 -7.00
C ILE A 122 4.64 -5.17 -8.25
N VAL A 123 3.33 -5.03 -8.02
CA VAL A 123 2.33 -4.78 -9.08
C VAL A 123 1.51 -3.54 -8.68
N PRO A 124 2.11 -2.34 -8.82
CA PRO A 124 1.42 -1.08 -8.58
C PRO A 124 0.44 -0.81 -9.72
N VAL A 125 -0.86 -0.78 -9.42
CA VAL A 125 -1.91 -0.50 -10.42
C VAL A 125 -2.36 0.95 -10.27
N VAL A 126 -2.49 1.67 -11.39
CA VAL A 126 -2.94 3.08 -11.42
C VAL A 126 -2.25 3.97 -10.37
N ALA A 127 -0.94 3.78 -10.20
CA ALA A 127 -0.13 4.48 -9.20
C ALA A 127 1.28 4.78 -9.75
N ALA A 128 1.77 5.99 -9.46
CA ALA A 128 3.12 6.43 -9.77
C ALA A 128 4.00 6.47 -8.50
N PRO A 129 5.32 6.25 -8.62
CA PRO A 129 6.24 6.26 -7.48
C PRO A 129 6.42 7.65 -6.85
N TYR A 130 6.21 8.70 -7.64
CA TYR A 130 6.35 10.10 -7.23
C TYR A 130 5.02 10.85 -7.34
N TYR A 131 4.98 12.09 -6.84
CA TYR A 131 3.91 13.04 -7.18
C TYR A 131 4.45 13.96 -8.27
N ASN A 132 3.74 14.03 -9.39
CA ASN A 132 4.18 14.83 -10.53
C ASN A 132 3.29 16.05 -10.75
N TYR A 133 3.86 17.12 -11.28
CA TYR A 133 3.15 18.36 -11.55
C TYR A 133 2.00 18.13 -12.55
N SER A 134 2.26 17.36 -13.61
CA SER A 134 1.30 17.14 -14.71
C SER A 134 0.04 16.36 -14.30
N GLU A 135 0.08 15.64 -13.17
CA GLU A 135 -1.03 14.89 -12.59
C GLU A 135 -2.04 15.84 -11.95
N TYR A 136 -1.55 16.94 -11.37
CA TYR A 136 -2.37 17.97 -10.74
C TYR A 136 -2.68 19.17 -11.65
N TYR A 137 -1.75 19.49 -12.54
CA TYR A 137 -1.82 20.60 -13.51
C TYR A 137 -1.58 20.11 -14.95
N PRO A 138 -2.42 19.20 -15.49
CA PRO A 138 -2.31 18.79 -16.89
C PRO A 138 -2.40 20.01 -17.82
N GLY A 139 -1.35 20.23 -18.61
CA GLY A 139 -1.26 21.42 -19.48
C GLY A 139 -1.23 22.75 -18.71
N GLY A 140 -0.87 22.75 -17.42
CA GLY A 140 -0.85 23.92 -16.55
C GLY A 140 -2.20 24.28 -15.91
N VAL A 141 -3.25 23.47 -16.12
CA VAL A 141 -4.59 23.73 -15.56
C VAL A 141 -4.87 22.82 -14.37
N LEU A 142 -5.21 23.41 -13.23
CA LEU A 142 -5.50 22.67 -12.00
C LEU A 142 -6.71 21.72 -12.17
N ARG A 143 -6.52 20.45 -11.79
CA ARG A 143 -7.61 19.50 -11.56
C ARG A 143 -8.20 19.70 -10.16
N THR A 144 -9.01 20.74 -10.01
CA THR A 144 -9.60 21.14 -8.73
C THR A 144 -10.36 19.99 -8.06
N GLU A 145 -11.14 19.25 -8.85
CA GLU A 145 -11.92 18.10 -8.38
C GLU A 145 -11.03 16.99 -7.81
N TYR A 146 -9.88 16.75 -8.43
CA TYR A 146 -8.96 15.70 -8.02
C TYR A 146 -8.28 16.03 -6.68
N VAL A 147 -7.81 17.27 -6.52
CA VAL A 147 -7.17 17.72 -5.27
C VAL A 147 -8.17 17.73 -4.12
N GLN A 148 -9.38 18.26 -4.36
CA GLN A 148 -10.45 18.27 -3.36
C GLN A 148 -10.84 16.86 -2.91
N GLN A 149 -10.92 15.90 -3.84
CA GLN A 149 -11.22 14.51 -3.50
C GLN A 149 -10.12 13.91 -2.60
N LEU A 150 -8.85 14.14 -2.93
CA LEU A 150 -7.74 13.63 -2.11
C LEU A 150 -7.69 14.27 -0.72
N ASP A 151 -8.03 15.55 -0.61
CA ASP A 151 -8.15 16.23 0.68
C ASP A 151 -9.30 15.67 1.53
N GLN A 152 -10.46 15.39 0.92
CA GLN A 152 -11.58 14.72 1.60
C GLN A 152 -11.22 13.31 2.08
N LEU A 153 -10.32 12.63 1.37
CA LEU A 153 -9.76 11.34 1.78
C LEU A 153 -8.65 11.47 2.85
N GLY A 154 -8.33 12.70 3.28
CA GLY A 154 -7.37 12.97 4.35
C GLY A 154 -5.91 12.99 3.91
N PHE A 155 -5.63 13.03 2.60
CA PHE A 155 -4.24 13.15 2.12
C PHE A 155 -3.67 14.56 2.27
N GLY A 156 -4.52 15.59 2.37
CA GLY A 156 -4.09 16.97 2.63
C GLY A 156 -3.20 17.57 1.54
N LEU A 157 -3.27 17.05 0.32
CA LEU A 157 -2.43 17.47 -0.80
C LEU A 157 -2.71 18.91 -1.23
N GLY A 158 -3.90 19.46 -1.00
CA GLY A 158 -4.22 20.84 -1.30
C GLY A 158 -3.29 21.86 -0.62
N LEU A 159 -2.76 21.53 0.56
CA LEU A 159 -1.79 22.38 1.27
C LEU A 159 -0.45 22.52 0.51
N PHE A 160 -0.12 21.54 -0.33
CA PHE A 160 1.04 21.56 -1.19
C PHE A 160 0.70 22.01 -2.61
N VAL A 161 -0.40 21.52 -3.18
CA VAL A 161 -0.74 21.73 -4.59
C VAL A 161 -1.20 23.17 -4.83
N TYR A 162 -2.16 23.71 -4.07
CA TYR A 162 -2.74 25.04 -4.35
C TYR A 162 -1.72 26.19 -4.30
N PRO A 163 -0.77 26.23 -3.35
CA PRO A 163 0.24 27.29 -3.32
C PRO A 163 1.30 27.18 -4.42
N ASN A 164 1.35 26.06 -5.18
CA ASN A 164 2.39 25.77 -6.16
C ASN A 164 1.82 25.56 -7.59
N PRO A 165 1.19 26.59 -8.19
CA PRO A 165 0.50 26.45 -9.49
C PRO A 165 1.43 26.31 -10.70
N TYR A 166 2.71 26.63 -10.56
CA TYR A 166 3.71 26.54 -11.63
C TYR A 166 4.76 25.50 -11.29
N TYR A 167 5.31 24.86 -12.33
CA TYR A 167 6.44 23.96 -12.16
C TYR A 167 7.62 24.71 -11.53
N ASN A 168 8.07 24.24 -10.36
CA ASN A 168 9.07 24.91 -9.55
C ASN A 168 9.99 23.89 -8.88
N TYR A 169 10.93 24.36 -8.06
CA TYR A 169 11.89 23.50 -7.36
C TYR A 169 11.22 22.45 -6.45
N LEU A 170 10.06 22.77 -5.85
CA LEU A 170 9.33 21.83 -5.00
C LEU A 170 8.75 20.67 -5.83
N TRP A 171 8.24 20.96 -7.03
CA TRP A 171 7.81 19.93 -7.98
C TRP A 171 8.97 19.07 -8.47
N GLN A 172 10.10 19.68 -8.82
CA GLN A 172 11.31 18.94 -9.21
C GLN A 172 11.77 18.00 -8.10
N TYR A 173 11.83 18.49 -6.86
CA TYR A 173 12.16 17.66 -5.70
C TYR A 173 11.18 16.49 -5.55
N SER A 174 9.88 16.77 -5.58
CA SER A 174 8.80 15.77 -5.46
C SER A 174 8.85 14.69 -6.54
N GLU A 175 9.23 15.04 -7.76
CA GLU A 175 9.36 14.12 -8.90
C GLU A 175 10.62 13.27 -8.85
N SER A 176 11.62 13.69 -8.07
CA SER A 176 12.94 13.04 -7.98
C SER A 176 13.18 12.23 -6.70
N ALA A 177 12.29 12.36 -5.70
CA ALA A 177 12.43 11.76 -4.37
C ALA A 177 11.81 10.35 -4.24
#